data_AF-A0A9X4XCC0-F1
#
_entry.id   AF-A0A9X4XCC0-F1
#
_cell.length_a   1.000
_cell.length_b   1.000
_cell.length_c   1.000
_cell.angle_alpha   90.00
_cell.angle_beta   90.00
_cell.angle_gamma   90.00
#
_symmetry.space_group_name_H-M   'P 1'
#
loop_
_entity.id
_entity.type
_entity.pdbx_description
1 polymer ?
#
loop_
_entity_poly.entity_id
_entity_poly.type
_entity_poly.pdbx_seq_one_letter_code
_entity_poly.pdbx_strand_id
1 'polypeptide(L)'
;MREVIKRDGSHVVFDENKIYQAILKAMKFGSGVVDEELAQKIAHEINLIFDTLNTTPTIFQIETFVYLKLIENGHELTAKAYEGYRAIQQFKRETNTTDDSILSLIELDNEEVMNENSNKNPMMASTQRDLIAGEVSKDITRRKKLPARIVQAHDEGVLHFHDMDYFMQSIFNCCLIDIKDMLDNGTVINKRMIESPKSFQVACTVMTQIIAQVASSQYGGQSIDIRHLGKYLRRSKMKYYNMLKECISSQVELDQTVEALMKKELASGVQTIQYQINTLMTTNG
;
A
#
# COMPACT_ATOMS: atom_id res chain seq x y z
N MET A 1 25.37 -18.74 -36.63
CA MET A 1 24.50 -17.74 -35.97
C MET A 1 25.36 -16.98 -34.99
N ARG A 2 25.37 -15.64 -35.03
CA ARG A 2 26.13 -14.83 -34.07
C ARG A 2 25.54 -15.02 -32.68
N GLU A 3 26.39 -15.09 -31.65
CA GLU A 3 25.96 -15.17 -30.26
C GLU A 3 26.15 -13.84 -29.54
N VAL A 4 25.45 -13.67 -28.42
CA VAL A 4 25.51 -12.55 -27.49
C VAL A 4 25.61 -13.11 -26.09
N ILE A 5 26.47 -12.52 -25.27
CA ILE A 5 26.63 -12.86 -23.86
C ILE A 5 25.55 -12.12 -23.05
N LYS A 6 24.66 -12.88 -22.41
CA LYS A 6 23.66 -12.36 -21.48
C LYS A 6 24.31 -11.87 -20.18
N ARG A 7 23.52 -11.14 -19.39
CA ARG A 7 23.92 -10.63 -18.07
C ARG A 7 24.30 -11.72 -17.06
N ASP A 8 23.75 -12.94 -17.22
CA ASP A 8 24.08 -14.12 -16.42
C ASP A 8 25.28 -14.92 -16.97
N GLY A 9 25.95 -14.41 -18.02
CA GLY A 9 27.06 -15.07 -18.69
C GLY A 9 26.63 -16.14 -19.72
N SER A 10 25.33 -16.44 -19.85
CA SER A 10 24.87 -17.42 -20.83
C SER A 10 24.90 -16.86 -22.26
N HIS A 11 25.07 -17.74 -23.25
CA HIS A 11 25.13 -17.40 -24.66
C HIS A 11 23.76 -17.55 -25.32
N VAL A 12 23.36 -16.58 -26.14
CA VAL A 12 22.15 -16.66 -26.97
C VAL A 12 22.38 -16.10 -28.36
N VAL A 13 21.59 -16.55 -29.33
CA VAL A 13 21.64 -16.04 -30.70
C VAL A 13 21.29 -14.55 -30.74
N PHE A 14 22.11 -13.77 -31.45
CA PHE A 14 21.85 -12.37 -31.78
C PHE A 14 20.58 -12.26 -32.62
N ASP A 15 19.71 -11.34 -32.23
CA ASP A 15 18.40 -11.15 -32.86
C ASP A 15 18.14 -9.65 -33.00
N GLU A 16 18.30 -9.16 -34.23
CA GLU A 16 18.07 -7.75 -34.60
C GLU A 16 16.63 -7.32 -34.27
N ASN A 17 15.66 -8.21 -34.45
CA ASN A 17 14.26 -7.90 -34.20
C ASN A 17 14.01 -7.60 -32.71
N LYS A 18 14.78 -8.18 -31.78
CA LYS A 18 14.67 -7.80 -30.35
C LYS A 18 15.07 -6.36 -30.09
N ILE A 19 16.07 -5.86 -30.82
CA ILE A 19 16.54 -4.47 -30.70
C ILE A 19 15.45 -3.53 -31.23
N TYR A 20 14.97 -3.81 -32.45
CA TYR A 20 13.86 -3.08 -33.08
C TYR A 20 12.63 -2.99 -32.16
N GLN A 21 12.17 -4.13 -31.64
CA GLN A 21 11.01 -4.18 -30.75
C GLN A 21 11.24 -3.45 -29.41
N ALA A 22 12.47 -3.42 -28.89
CA ALA A 22 12.80 -2.67 -27.70
C ALA A 22 12.74 -1.15 -27.94
N ILE A 23 13.22 -0.70 -29.10
CA ILE A 23 13.15 0.71 -29.51
C ILE A 23 11.69 1.14 -29.70
N LEU A 24 10.87 0.36 -30.40
CA LEU A 24 9.44 0.67 -30.58
C LEU A 24 8.69 0.81 -29.25
N LYS A 25 9.00 -0.06 -28.28
CA LYS A 25 8.42 0.05 -26.93
C LYS A 25 8.85 1.34 -26.25
N ALA A 26 10.13 1.69 -26.32
CA ALA A 26 10.65 2.93 -25.76
C ALA A 26 10.03 4.16 -26.44
N MET A 27 9.82 4.14 -27.76
CA MET A 27 9.15 5.22 -28.49
C MET A 27 7.70 5.38 -28.03
N LYS A 28 6.96 4.27 -27.96
CA LYS A 28 5.55 4.26 -27.56
C LYS A 28 5.33 4.79 -26.13
N PHE A 29 6.21 4.43 -25.20
CA PHE A 29 6.05 4.79 -23.78
C PHE A 29 6.90 6.01 -23.35
N GLY A 30 7.84 6.45 -24.18
CA GLY A 30 8.68 7.62 -23.96
C GLY A 30 8.13 8.86 -24.64
N SER A 31 8.51 9.10 -25.90
CA SER A 31 8.05 10.28 -26.66
C SER A 31 6.56 10.20 -27.04
N GLY A 32 5.98 9.00 -27.07
CA GLY A 32 4.65 8.75 -27.63
C GLY A 32 4.62 8.78 -29.16
N VAL A 33 5.73 9.12 -29.81
CA VAL A 33 5.90 9.18 -31.27
C VAL A 33 6.64 7.95 -31.72
N VAL A 34 5.96 7.09 -32.48
CA VAL A 34 6.53 5.85 -33.02
C VAL A 34 7.03 6.09 -34.43
N ASP A 35 8.32 5.84 -34.65
CA ASP A 35 8.97 5.87 -35.95
C ASP A 35 9.58 4.49 -36.23
N GLU A 36 8.84 3.69 -37.01
CA GLU A 36 9.25 2.32 -37.32
C GLU A 36 10.47 2.28 -38.25
N GLU A 37 10.59 3.22 -39.18
CA GLU A 37 11.73 3.29 -40.11
C GLU A 37 13.02 3.59 -39.36
N LEU A 38 12.99 4.56 -38.44
CA LEU A 38 14.14 4.87 -37.61
C LEU A 38 14.50 3.72 -36.68
N ALA A 39 13.51 3.08 -36.05
CA ALA A 39 13.77 1.93 -35.18
C ALA A 39 14.44 0.79 -35.95
N GLN A 40 13.99 0.52 -37.19
CA GLN A 40 14.58 -0.49 -38.06
C GLN A 40 16.01 -0.08 -38.47
N LYS A 41 16.21 1.18 -38.85
CA LYS A 41 17.52 1.75 -39.19
C LYS A 41 18.52 1.58 -38.05
N ILE A 42 18.15 1.98 -36.82
CA ILE A 42 19.02 1.86 -35.65
C ILE A 42 19.33 0.38 -35.34
N ALA A 43 18.33 -0.50 -35.41
CA ALA A 43 18.55 -1.93 -35.17
C ALA A 43 19.52 -2.53 -36.20
N HIS A 44 19.38 -2.16 -37.47
CA HIS A 44 20.25 -2.60 -38.55
C HIS A 44 21.68 -2.05 -38.41
N GLU A 45 21.84 -0.76 -38.11
CA GLU A 45 23.16 -0.15 -37.85
C GLU A 45 23.89 -0.86 -36.72
N ILE A 46 23.19 -1.20 -35.65
CA ILE A 46 23.76 -1.94 -34.52
C ILE A 46 24.16 -3.35 -34.93
N ASN A 47 23.32 -4.04 -35.72
CA ASN A 47 23.67 -5.35 -36.26
C ASN A 47 24.95 -5.30 -37.10
N LEU A 48 25.11 -4.30 -37.99
CA LEU A 48 26.32 -4.10 -38.79
C LEU A 48 27.57 -3.80 -37.94
N ILE A 49 27.45 -2.96 -36.91
CA ILE A 49 28.55 -2.66 -35.98
C ILE A 49 29.06 -3.95 -35.34
N PHE A 50 28.14 -4.77 -34.81
CA PHE A 50 28.49 -6.05 -34.21
C PHE A 50 28.81 -7.15 -35.25
N ASP A 51 28.55 -6.90 -36.54
CA ASP A 51 28.97 -7.77 -37.64
C ASP A 51 30.46 -7.74 -37.89
N THR A 52 31.03 -6.56 -37.75
CA THR A 52 32.45 -6.31 -37.98
C THR A 52 33.35 -6.60 -36.76
N LEU A 53 32.76 -6.89 -35.60
CA LEU A 53 33.50 -7.15 -34.37
C LEU A 53 33.95 -8.61 -34.28
N ASN A 54 35.25 -8.81 -34.01
CA ASN A 54 35.86 -10.14 -33.79
C ASN A 54 35.54 -10.73 -32.40
N THR A 55 34.75 -10.04 -31.58
CA THR A 55 34.40 -10.45 -30.21
C THR A 55 32.90 -10.64 -30.07
N THR A 56 32.51 -11.61 -29.24
CA THR A 56 31.10 -11.84 -28.90
C THR A 56 30.58 -10.67 -28.06
N PRO A 57 29.60 -9.89 -28.54
CA PRO A 57 29.12 -8.74 -27.79
C PRO A 57 28.33 -9.16 -26.55
N THR A 58 28.39 -8.30 -25.53
CA THR A 58 27.52 -8.41 -24.36
C THR A 58 26.20 -7.69 -24.61
N ILE A 59 25.14 -8.12 -23.91
CA ILE A 59 23.87 -7.38 -23.90
C ILE A 59 24.10 -5.92 -23.47
N PHE A 60 24.98 -5.66 -22.50
CA PHE A 60 25.26 -4.31 -22.05
C PHE A 60 25.79 -3.42 -23.18
N GLN A 61 26.74 -3.91 -23.99
CA GLN A 61 27.26 -3.17 -25.13
C GLN A 61 26.14 -2.87 -26.14
N ILE A 62 25.35 -3.87 -26.54
CA ILE A 62 24.25 -3.67 -27.49
C ILE A 62 23.31 -2.56 -26.99
N GLU A 63 22.88 -2.67 -25.74
CA GLU A 63 21.94 -1.71 -25.18
C GLU A 63 22.54 -0.29 -25.02
N THR A 64 23.85 -0.17 -24.77
CA THR A 64 24.56 1.13 -24.78
C THR A 64 24.59 1.74 -26.19
N PHE A 65 24.82 0.94 -27.23
CA PHE A 65 24.75 1.41 -28.60
C PHE A 65 23.33 1.84 -29.01
N VAL A 66 22.29 1.17 -28.53
CA VAL A 66 20.89 1.61 -28.73
C VAL A 66 20.67 2.99 -28.15
N TYR A 67 21.10 3.22 -26.90
CA TYR A 67 20.97 4.53 -26.25
C TYR A 67 21.71 5.63 -27.04
N LEU A 68 22.99 5.41 -27.38
CA LEU A 68 23.79 6.37 -28.13
C LEU A 68 23.18 6.70 -29.49
N LYS A 69 22.69 5.68 -30.22
CA LYS A 69 22.06 5.87 -31.53
C LYS A 69 20.75 6.64 -31.45
N LEU A 70 19.96 6.45 -30.40
CA LEU A 70 18.74 7.24 -30.18
C LEU A 70 19.08 8.71 -29.92
N ILE A 71 20.13 8.99 -29.14
CA ILE A 71 20.63 10.36 -28.92
C ILE A 71 21.16 10.98 -30.22
N GLU A 72 21.99 10.26 -30.98
CA GLU A 72 22.55 10.71 -32.27
C GLU A 72 21.46 11.12 -33.28
N ASN A 73 20.32 10.44 -33.27
CA ASN A 73 19.19 10.74 -34.15
C ASN A 73 18.20 11.77 -33.57
N GLY A 74 18.49 12.37 -32.39
CA GLY A 74 17.66 13.41 -31.78
C GLY A 74 16.45 12.89 -30.96
N HIS A 75 16.40 11.59 -30.68
CA HIS A 75 15.30 10.96 -29.93
C HIS A 75 15.60 10.89 -28.42
N GLU A 76 15.92 12.02 -27.80
CA GLU A 76 16.36 12.09 -26.40
C GLU A 76 15.32 11.53 -25.41
N LEU A 77 14.04 11.85 -25.61
CA LEU A 77 12.95 11.33 -24.76
C LEU A 77 12.81 9.81 -24.87
N THR A 78 13.02 9.25 -26.07
CA THR A 78 13.01 7.80 -26.28
C THR A 78 14.23 7.14 -25.64
N ALA A 79 15.40 7.77 -25.74
CA ALA A 79 16.63 7.29 -25.10
C ALA A 79 16.50 7.23 -23.57
N LYS A 80 15.96 8.30 -22.96
CA LYS A 80 15.66 8.35 -21.52
C LYS A 80 14.68 7.26 -21.09
N ALA A 81 13.57 7.09 -21.82
CA ALA A 81 12.59 6.06 -21.53
C ALA A 81 13.18 4.64 -21.65
N TYR A 82 14.03 4.42 -22.67
CA TYR A 82 14.75 3.16 -22.87
C TYR A 82 15.72 2.85 -21.72
N GLU A 83 16.50 3.83 -21.30
CA GLU A 83 17.44 3.71 -20.19
C GLU A 83 16.73 3.45 -18.85
N GLY A 84 15.68 4.22 -18.53
CA GLY A 84 14.88 4.04 -17.33
C GLY A 84 14.25 2.64 -17.25
N TYR A 85 13.66 2.18 -18.35
CA TYR A 85 13.12 0.82 -18.43
C TYR A 85 14.20 -0.25 -18.19
N ARG A 86 15.39 -0.08 -18.76
CA ARG A 86 16.52 -0.99 -18.56
C ARG A 86 17.01 -1.00 -17.11
N ALA A 87 17.13 0.16 -16.48
CA ALA A 87 17.53 0.30 -15.08
C ALA A 87 16.57 -0.47 -14.17
N ILE A 88 15.25 -0.32 -14.39
CA ILE A 88 14.24 -1.06 -13.63
C ILE A 88 14.32 -2.57 -13.91
N GLN A 89 14.52 -2.99 -15.15
CA GLN A 89 14.70 -4.41 -15.49
C GLN A 89 15.98 -5.01 -14.89
N GLN A 90 16.99 -4.20 -14.61
CA GLN A 90 18.18 -4.61 -13.88
C GLN A 90 17.85 -4.79 -12.40
N PHE A 91 17.27 -3.76 -11.78
CA PHE A 91 16.85 -3.77 -10.38
C PHE A 91 15.96 -4.97 -10.04
N LYS A 92 15.03 -5.34 -10.93
CA LYS A 92 14.16 -6.53 -10.77
C LYS A 92 14.87 -7.86 -10.57
N ARG A 93 16.13 -7.97 -11.03
CA ARG A 93 16.94 -9.20 -10.96
C ARG A 93 17.77 -9.27 -9.69
N GLU A 94 17.94 -8.16 -8.98
CA GLU A 94 18.71 -8.12 -7.74
C GLU A 94 17.99 -8.87 -6.62
N THR A 95 18.79 -9.52 -5.78
CA THR A 95 18.38 -10.26 -4.58
C THR A 95 19.11 -9.62 -3.40
N ASN A 96 18.36 -9.12 -2.41
CA ASN A 96 18.85 -8.39 -1.21
C ASN A 96 19.12 -6.90 -1.42
N THR A 97 18.12 -6.16 -1.90
CA THR A 97 18.18 -4.71 -2.18
C THR A 97 17.76 -3.82 -1.00
N THR A 98 17.37 -4.42 0.13
CA THR A 98 16.71 -3.69 1.24
C THR A 98 17.58 -3.48 2.46
N ASP A 99 18.76 -4.11 2.55
CA ASP A 99 19.55 -4.16 3.79
C ASP A 99 20.01 -2.75 4.22
N ASP A 100 20.58 -1.98 3.31
CA ASP A 100 21.01 -0.60 3.59
C ASP A 100 19.83 0.31 3.96
N SER A 101 18.70 0.17 3.26
CA SER A 101 17.47 0.92 3.56
C SER A 101 16.96 0.59 4.96
N ILE A 102 16.87 -0.69 5.32
CA ILE A 102 16.41 -1.13 6.64
C ILE A 102 17.38 -0.68 7.74
N LEU A 103 18.69 -0.78 7.51
CA LEU A 103 19.70 -0.32 8.47
C LEU A 103 19.59 1.20 8.69
N SER A 104 19.43 1.99 7.62
CA SER A 104 19.25 3.44 7.73
C SER A 104 18.00 3.83 8.52
N LEU A 105 16.93 3.01 8.50
CA LEU A 105 15.75 3.22 9.33
C LEU A 105 16.00 2.94 10.81
N ILE A 106 16.77 1.90 11.11
CA ILE A 106 17.12 1.53 12.49
C ILE A 106 18.05 2.60 13.09
N GLU A 107 18.96 3.13 12.29
CA GLU A 107 19.90 4.19 12.66
C GLU A 107 19.26 5.58 12.68
N LEU A 108 18.03 5.71 12.15
CA LEU A 108 17.23 6.95 12.08
C LEU A 108 17.85 8.01 11.16
N ASP A 109 18.63 7.57 10.17
CA ASP A 109 19.38 8.43 9.25
C ASP A 109 18.57 8.82 8.00
N ASN A 110 17.40 8.23 7.79
CA ASN A 110 16.56 8.46 6.61
C ASN A 110 15.34 9.36 6.93
N GLU A 111 15.50 10.68 6.82
CA GLU A 111 14.42 11.63 7.10
C GLU A 111 13.18 11.46 6.20
N GLU A 112 13.35 11.00 4.95
CA GLU A 112 12.23 10.87 4.00
C GLU A 112 11.24 9.81 4.46
N VAL A 113 11.72 8.62 4.83
CA VAL A 113 10.87 7.53 5.32
C VAL A 113 10.26 7.87 6.68
N MET A 114 11.01 8.61 7.51
CA MET A 114 10.53 9.07 8.82
C MET A 114 9.40 10.11 8.68
N ASN A 115 9.38 10.86 7.58
CA ASN A 115 8.38 11.90 7.30
C ASN A 115 7.26 11.46 6.35
N GLU A 116 7.39 10.32 5.65
CA GLU A 116 6.36 9.76 4.75
C GLU A 116 5.03 9.55 5.50
N ASN A 117 5.10 9.25 6.79
CA ASN A 117 3.95 9.06 7.67
C ASN A 117 3.90 10.14 8.78
N SER A 118 3.61 11.39 8.39
CA SER A 118 3.57 12.57 9.29
C SER A 118 2.75 12.43 10.58
N ASN A 119 1.87 11.43 10.68
CA ASN A 119 1.05 11.17 11.87
C ASN A 119 1.69 10.20 12.88
N LYS A 120 2.81 9.53 12.55
CA LYS A 120 3.43 8.49 13.39
C LYS A 120 4.71 9.00 14.05
N ASN A 121 4.90 8.68 15.33
CA ASN A 121 6.19 8.89 15.99
C ASN A 121 7.15 7.78 15.53
N PRO A 122 8.21 8.11 14.78
CA PRO A 122 9.04 7.10 14.16
C PRO A 122 10.02 6.42 15.14
N MET A 123 10.18 6.95 16.35
CA MET A 123 10.96 6.32 17.43
C MET A 123 10.19 5.21 18.14
N MET A 124 8.87 5.07 17.91
CA MET A 124 8.09 4.02 18.53
C MET A 124 8.39 2.66 17.91
N ALA A 125 8.53 1.64 18.75
CA ALA A 125 8.86 0.29 18.31
C ALA A 125 7.83 -0.30 17.32
N SER A 126 6.55 0.03 17.45
CA SER A 126 5.50 -0.37 16.49
C SER A 126 5.71 0.29 15.13
N THR A 127 5.97 1.60 15.12
CA THR A 127 6.27 2.36 13.89
C THR A 127 7.52 1.83 13.21
N GLN A 128 8.61 1.59 13.94
CA GLN A 128 9.84 1.03 13.35
C GLN A 128 9.60 -0.33 12.69
N ARG A 129 8.81 -1.21 13.33
CA ARG A 129 8.44 -2.52 12.74
C ARG A 129 7.61 -2.36 11.47
N ASP A 130 6.68 -1.42 11.45
CA ASP A 130 5.86 -1.10 10.29
C ASP A 130 6.71 -0.54 9.15
N LEU A 131 7.62 0.40 9.41
CA LEU A 131 8.54 0.95 8.41
C LEU A 131 9.46 -0.12 7.80
N ILE A 132 10.02 -1.01 8.63
CA ILE A 132 10.82 -2.14 8.14
C ILE A 132 9.99 -3.05 7.22
N ALA A 133 8.76 -3.38 7.62
CA ALA A 133 7.87 -4.18 6.79
C ALA A 133 7.47 -3.44 5.49
N GLY A 134 7.29 -2.12 5.57
CA GLY A 134 7.00 -1.23 4.46
C GLY A 134 8.10 -1.20 3.42
N GLU A 135 9.37 -1.06 3.83
CA GLU A 135 10.51 -1.08 2.90
C GLU A 135 10.63 -2.42 2.17
N VAL A 136 10.49 -3.53 2.90
CA VAL A 136 10.48 -4.87 2.30
C VAL A 136 9.34 -5.02 1.29
N SER A 137 8.16 -4.53 1.65
CA SER A 137 6.97 -4.59 0.78
C SER A 137 7.10 -3.70 -0.45
N LYS A 138 7.63 -2.48 -0.31
CA LYS A 138 7.90 -1.52 -1.40
C LYS A 138 8.88 -2.13 -2.40
N ASP A 139 9.98 -2.68 -1.91
CA ASP A 139 10.98 -3.34 -2.73
C ASP A 139 10.43 -4.57 -3.49
N ILE A 140 9.74 -5.48 -2.80
CA ILE A 140 9.12 -6.66 -3.43
C ILE A 140 8.05 -6.24 -4.44
N THR A 141 7.25 -5.23 -4.12
CA THR A 141 6.22 -4.70 -5.00
C THR A 141 6.83 -4.17 -6.30
N ARG A 142 7.87 -3.33 -6.21
CA ARG A 142 8.59 -2.79 -7.36
C ARG A 142 9.24 -3.89 -8.19
N ARG A 143 9.92 -4.84 -7.55
CA ARG A 143 10.68 -5.87 -8.26
C ARG A 143 9.78 -6.94 -8.88
N LYS A 144 8.79 -7.42 -8.14
CA LYS A 144 8.08 -8.67 -8.44
C LYS A 144 6.60 -8.51 -8.75
N LYS A 145 5.93 -7.48 -8.23
CA LYS A 145 4.47 -7.32 -8.40
C LYS A 145 4.09 -6.38 -9.53
N LEU A 146 4.71 -5.20 -9.62
CA LEU A 146 4.35 -4.18 -10.60
C LEU A 146 5.06 -4.38 -11.94
N PRO A 147 4.40 -4.12 -13.08
CA PRO A 147 5.09 -4.03 -14.38
C PRO A 147 6.15 -2.93 -14.37
N ALA A 148 7.28 -3.14 -15.06
CA ALA A 148 8.40 -2.17 -15.05
C ALA A 148 7.99 -0.77 -15.50
N ARG A 149 7.09 -0.67 -16.48
CA ARG A 149 6.54 0.62 -16.95
C ARG A 149 5.77 1.40 -15.88
N ILE A 150 5.14 0.71 -14.92
CA ILE A 150 4.38 1.37 -13.85
C ILE A 150 5.34 1.89 -12.78
N VAL A 151 6.38 1.11 -12.46
CA VAL A 151 7.47 1.55 -11.58
C VAL A 151 8.16 2.77 -12.17
N GLN A 152 8.47 2.75 -13.47
CA GLN A 152 9.09 3.87 -14.16
C GLN A 152 8.23 5.14 -14.10
N ALA A 153 6.95 5.02 -14.44
CA ALA A 153 6.03 6.14 -14.39
C ALA A 153 5.86 6.70 -12.97
N HIS A 154 5.98 5.85 -11.94
CA HIS A 154 6.00 6.30 -10.54
C HIS A 154 7.26 7.08 -10.20
N ASP A 155 8.43 6.55 -10.56
CA ASP A 155 9.74 7.15 -10.26
C ASP A 155 9.95 8.47 -11.02
N GLU A 156 9.41 8.59 -12.22
CA GLU A 156 9.45 9.81 -13.05
C GLU A 156 8.36 10.83 -12.68
N GLY A 157 7.50 10.51 -11.69
CA GLY A 157 6.42 11.40 -11.24
C GLY A 157 5.25 11.54 -12.22
N VAL A 158 5.19 10.70 -13.26
CA VAL A 158 4.07 10.66 -14.23
C VAL A 158 2.79 10.15 -13.57
N LEU A 159 2.92 9.21 -12.63
CA LEU A 159 1.84 8.75 -11.76
C LEU A 159 2.34 8.59 -10.33
N HIS A 160 1.43 8.42 -9.39
CA HIS A 160 1.76 8.01 -8.04
C HIS A 160 1.00 6.72 -7.70
N PHE A 161 1.75 5.65 -7.39
CA PHE A 161 1.16 4.39 -6.94
C PHE A 161 1.06 4.45 -5.42
N HIS A 162 -0.16 4.69 -4.92
CA HIS A 162 -0.42 4.80 -3.49
C HIS A 162 -0.17 3.48 -2.74
N ASP A 163 0.28 3.59 -1.49
CA ASP A 163 0.37 2.50 -0.51
C ASP A 163 1.20 1.30 -1.01
N MET A 164 2.29 1.59 -1.73
CA MET A 164 3.21 0.58 -2.29
C MET A 164 3.88 -0.29 -1.21
N ASP A 165 4.07 0.31 -0.04
CA ASP A 165 4.53 -0.29 1.22
C ASP A 165 3.54 -1.29 1.82
N TYR A 166 2.27 -1.32 1.39
CA TYR A 166 1.28 -2.34 1.81
C TYR A 166 0.91 -3.33 0.70
N PHE A 167 1.19 -3.01 -0.57
CA PHE A 167 0.69 -3.76 -1.74
C PHE A 167 1.18 -5.21 -1.86
N MET A 168 2.28 -5.59 -1.20
CA MET A 168 2.69 -7.01 -1.17
C MET A 168 1.62 -7.88 -0.49
N GLN A 169 0.92 -7.33 0.50
CA GLN A 169 -0.10 -8.01 1.27
C GLN A 169 -1.44 -7.98 0.53
N SER A 170 -2.23 -9.06 0.65
CA SER A 170 -3.58 -9.13 0.07
C SER A 170 -4.62 -8.46 0.98
N ILE A 171 -4.38 -7.19 1.31
CA ILE A 171 -5.27 -6.32 2.07
C ILE A 171 -5.81 -5.21 1.17
N PHE A 172 -6.86 -4.52 1.61
CA PHE A 172 -7.54 -3.49 0.82
C PHE A 172 -7.39 -2.10 1.46
N ASN A 173 -7.86 -1.07 0.75
CA ASN A 173 -7.78 0.33 1.16
C ASN A 173 -8.81 0.66 2.26
N CYS A 174 -9.96 1.22 1.88
CA CYS A 174 -10.98 1.71 2.81
C CYS A 174 -12.23 0.84 2.82
N CYS A 175 -12.99 0.89 3.92
CA CYS A 175 -14.34 0.32 3.96
C CYS A 175 -15.33 1.13 4.82
N LEU A 176 -16.61 0.85 4.60
CA LEU A 176 -17.69 1.14 5.52
C LEU A 176 -17.96 -0.12 6.34
N ILE A 177 -17.76 -0.07 7.65
CA ILE A 177 -17.95 -1.25 8.50
C ILE A 177 -19.44 -1.41 8.80
N ASP A 178 -19.97 -2.60 8.52
CA ASP A 178 -21.33 -2.98 8.92
C ASP A 178 -21.38 -3.32 10.41
N ILE A 179 -21.25 -2.30 11.26
CA ILE A 179 -21.36 -2.48 12.71
C ILE A 179 -22.75 -2.92 13.14
N LYS A 180 -23.78 -2.72 12.30
CA LYS A 180 -25.12 -3.18 12.61
C LYS A 180 -25.10 -4.70 12.62
N ASP A 181 -24.68 -5.33 11.53
CA ASP A 181 -24.62 -6.79 11.45
C ASP A 181 -23.73 -7.38 12.56
N MET A 182 -22.51 -6.85 12.72
CA MET A 182 -21.53 -7.34 13.69
C MET A 182 -22.03 -7.26 15.13
N LEU A 183 -22.78 -6.22 15.50
CA LEU A 183 -23.32 -6.07 16.85
C LEU A 183 -24.69 -6.77 17.02
N ASP A 184 -25.48 -6.94 15.96
CA ASP A 184 -26.79 -7.60 15.99
C ASP A 184 -26.65 -9.11 16.11
N ASN A 185 -25.82 -9.68 15.23
CA ASN A 185 -25.69 -11.12 15.04
C ASN A 185 -24.47 -11.70 15.78
N GLY A 186 -23.65 -10.83 16.38
CA GLY A 186 -22.38 -11.19 16.99
C GLY A 186 -21.25 -11.23 15.95
N THR A 187 -20.02 -11.21 16.43
CA THR A 187 -18.82 -11.20 15.59
C THR A 187 -17.67 -11.93 16.27
N VAL A 188 -16.67 -12.36 15.50
CA VAL A 188 -15.49 -13.02 16.06
C VAL A 188 -14.32 -12.04 16.07
N ILE A 189 -13.82 -11.73 17.27
CA ILE A 189 -12.62 -10.92 17.48
C ILE A 189 -11.55 -11.81 18.12
N ASN A 190 -10.37 -11.90 17.52
CA ASN A 190 -9.24 -12.69 18.05
C ASN A 190 -9.63 -14.12 18.45
N LYS A 191 -10.34 -14.83 17.57
CA LYS A 191 -10.84 -16.21 17.77
C LYS A 191 -11.85 -16.35 18.92
N ARG A 192 -12.46 -15.25 19.39
CA ARG A 192 -13.51 -15.26 20.41
C ARG A 192 -14.80 -14.70 19.83
N MET A 193 -15.90 -15.44 20.04
CA MET A 193 -17.24 -14.96 19.71
C MET A 193 -17.63 -13.85 20.69
N ILE A 194 -18.00 -12.71 20.13
CA ILE A 194 -18.58 -11.57 20.83
C ILE A 194 -20.08 -11.60 20.56
N GLU A 195 -20.85 -11.87 21.60
CA GLU A 195 -22.32 -11.84 21.54
C GLU A 195 -22.84 -10.41 21.35
N SER A 196 -24.10 -10.29 20.93
CA SER A 196 -24.77 -8.99 20.85
C SER A 196 -24.72 -8.23 22.19
N PRO A 197 -24.26 -6.97 22.21
CA PRO A 197 -24.12 -6.19 23.43
C PRO A 197 -25.42 -6.06 24.23
N LYS A 198 -25.32 -6.16 25.56
CA LYS A 198 -26.47 -6.12 26.48
C LYS A 198 -26.68 -4.73 27.12
N SER A 199 -25.81 -3.75 26.82
CA SER A 199 -25.95 -2.33 27.20
C SER A 199 -25.25 -1.42 26.20
N PHE A 200 -25.52 -0.10 26.26
CA PHE A 200 -24.87 0.91 25.44
C PHE A 200 -23.36 0.95 25.67
N GLN A 201 -22.93 0.97 26.94
CA GLN A 201 -21.52 1.00 27.29
C GLN A 201 -20.74 -0.19 26.70
N VAL A 202 -21.33 -1.39 26.72
CA VAL A 202 -20.70 -2.58 26.12
C VAL A 202 -20.65 -2.46 24.60
N ALA A 203 -21.69 -1.91 23.96
CA ALA A 203 -21.69 -1.69 22.53
C ALA A 203 -20.60 -0.70 22.09
N CYS A 204 -20.40 0.39 22.85
CA CYS A 204 -19.30 1.33 22.62
C CYS A 204 -17.93 0.65 22.66
N THR A 205 -17.67 -0.17 23.68
CA THR A 205 -16.40 -0.90 23.81
C THR A 205 -16.20 -1.93 22.71
N VAL A 206 -17.24 -2.66 22.30
CA VAL A 206 -17.11 -3.64 21.20
C VAL A 206 -16.89 -2.91 19.86
N MET A 207 -17.55 -1.78 19.63
CA MET A 207 -17.37 -0.99 18.41
C MET A 207 -15.92 -0.52 18.24
N THR A 208 -15.28 -0.01 19.30
CA THR A 208 -13.88 0.43 19.24
C THR A 208 -12.90 -0.73 19.07
N GLN A 209 -13.21 -1.91 19.61
CA GLN A 209 -12.45 -3.12 19.32
C GLN A 209 -12.55 -3.50 17.83
N ILE A 210 -13.75 -3.44 17.24
CA ILE A 210 -13.95 -3.67 15.80
C ILE A 210 -13.12 -2.68 14.97
N ILE A 211 -13.18 -1.38 15.29
CA ILE A 211 -12.40 -0.31 14.64
C ILE A 211 -10.90 -0.66 14.62
N ALA A 212 -10.34 -1.05 15.77
CA ALA A 212 -8.91 -1.36 15.87
C ALA A 212 -8.52 -2.60 15.05
N GLN A 213 -9.37 -3.63 15.02
CA GLN A 213 -9.11 -4.85 14.24
C GLN A 213 -9.21 -4.62 12.74
N VAL A 214 -10.21 -3.86 12.29
CA VAL A 214 -10.36 -3.53 10.86
C VAL A 214 -9.22 -2.66 10.38
N ALA A 215 -8.83 -1.61 11.14
CA ALA A 215 -7.65 -0.80 10.82
C ALA A 215 -6.37 -1.63 10.71
N SER A 216 -6.23 -2.67 11.52
CA SER A 216 -5.06 -3.56 11.47
C SER A 216 -5.08 -4.55 10.29
N SER A 217 -6.15 -4.55 9.48
CA SER A 217 -6.38 -5.46 8.36
C SER A 217 -6.54 -4.74 7.01
N GLN A 218 -6.33 -3.42 6.99
CA GLN A 218 -6.42 -2.56 5.82
C GLN A 218 -5.37 -1.45 5.95
N TYR A 219 -5.03 -0.75 4.87
CA TYR A 219 -4.07 0.38 4.92
C TYR A 219 -4.76 1.75 4.80
N GLY A 220 -6.08 1.76 4.55
CA GLY A 220 -6.87 2.97 4.38
C GLY A 220 -7.70 3.38 5.58
N GLY A 221 -8.49 4.44 5.36
CA GLY A 221 -9.50 4.93 6.30
C GLY A 221 -10.69 3.99 6.45
N GLN A 222 -11.40 4.12 7.56
CA GLN A 222 -12.64 3.39 7.84
C GLN A 222 -13.73 4.36 8.28
N SER A 223 -14.98 4.02 8.02
CA SER A 223 -16.12 4.79 8.49
C SER A 223 -17.22 3.89 9.03
N ILE A 224 -17.93 4.42 10.03
CA ILE A 224 -18.96 3.71 10.80
C ILE A 224 -20.18 4.61 10.95
N ASP A 225 -21.36 4.02 10.82
CA ASP A 225 -22.63 4.70 11.13
C ASP A 225 -23.03 4.52 12.61
N ILE A 226 -22.73 5.52 13.43
CA ILE A 226 -23.01 5.52 14.87
C ILE A 226 -24.49 5.36 15.24
N ARG A 227 -25.43 5.58 14.31
CA ARG A 227 -26.88 5.44 14.57
C ARG A 227 -27.24 4.03 15.03
N HIS A 228 -26.47 3.02 14.61
CA HIS A 228 -26.67 1.63 15.01
C HIS A 228 -26.44 1.39 16.51
N LEU A 229 -25.73 2.29 17.21
CA LEU A 229 -25.59 2.23 18.67
C LEU A 229 -26.88 2.58 19.43
N GLY A 230 -27.79 3.35 18.82
CA GLY A 230 -28.98 3.90 19.49
C GLY A 230 -29.91 2.83 20.08
N LYS A 231 -29.97 1.64 19.49
CA LYS A 231 -30.77 0.53 20.03
C LYS A 231 -30.21 -0.02 21.34
N TYR A 232 -28.90 0.05 21.55
CA TYR A 232 -28.27 -0.38 22.81
C TYR A 232 -28.49 0.65 23.91
N LEU A 233 -28.58 1.94 23.58
CA LEU A 233 -29.02 2.98 24.51
C LEU A 233 -30.46 2.76 24.96
N ARG A 234 -31.35 2.39 24.03
CA ARG A 234 -32.73 1.99 24.36
C ARG A 234 -32.76 0.75 25.26
N ARG A 235 -31.91 -0.25 25.00
CA ARG A 235 -31.78 -1.46 25.84
C ARG A 235 -31.35 -1.11 27.26
N SER A 236 -30.37 -0.22 27.42
CA SER A 236 -29.96 0.31 28.72
C SER A 236 -31.10 1.04 29.45
N LYS A 237 -31.86 1.89 28.76
CA LYS A 237 -33.04 2.56 29.33
C LYS A 237 -34.02 1.55 29.93
N MET A 238 -34.34 0.47 29.20
CA MET A 238 -35.24 -0.58 29.68
C MET A 238 -34.66 -1.35 30.86
N LYS A 239 -33.34 -1.53 30.91
CA LYS A 239 -32.67 -2.15 32.06
C LYS A 239 -32.83 -1.29 33.31
N TYR A 240 -32.55 0.01 33.23
CA TYR A 240 -32.73 0.93 34.36
C TYR A 240 -34.18 1.01 34.81
N TYR A 241 -35.13 1.10 33.87
CA TYR A 241 -36.55 1.10 34.20
C TYR A 241 -36.96 -0.17 34.97
N ASN A 242 -36.58 -1.35 34.47
CA ASN A 242 -36.92 -2.61 35.13
C ASN A 242 -36.28 -2.77 36.50
N MET A 243 -35.09 -2.21 36.72
CA MET A 243 -34.42 -2.24 38.02
C MET A 243 -35.07 -1.31 39.06
N LEU A 244 -35.70 -0.22 38.61
CA LEU A 244 -36.17 0.86 39.50
C LEU A 244 -37.69 0.89 39.67
N LYS A 245 -38.46 0.29 38.76
CA LYS A 245 -39.93 0.35 38.77
C LYS A 245 -40.59 -0.23 40.03
N GLU A 246 -39.92 -1.15 40.73
CA GLU A 246 -40.40 -1.73 41.98
C GLU A 246 -39.97 -0.92 43.22
N CYS A 247 -38.97 -0.05 43.05
CA CYS A 247 -38.40 0.76 44.12
C CYS A 247 -38.96 2.19 44.18
N ILE A 248 -39.37 2.74 43.02
CA ILE A 248 -39.87 4.11 42.88
C ILE A 248 -41.35 4.06 42.52
N SER A 249 -42.22 4.46 43.46
CA SER A 249 -43.68 4.41 43.25
C SER A 249 -44.21 5.52 42.34
N SER A 250 -43.54 6.67 42.30
CA SER A 250 -43.92 7.78 41.43
C SER A 250 -43.44 7.54 40.01
N GLN A 251 -44.37 7.40 39.05
CA GLN A 251 -44.03 7.22 37.63
C GLN A 251 -43.20 8.40 37.08
N VAL A 252 -43.50 9.62 37.52
CA VAL A 252 -42.76 10.82 37.11
C VAL A 252 -41.32 10.77 37.61
N GLU A 253 -41.11 10.41 38.88
CA GLU A 253 -39.78 10.28 39.47
C GLU A 253 -38.97 9.14 38.83
N LEU A 254 -39.64 8.02 38.53
CA LEU A 254 -39.04 6.89 37.83
C LEU A 254 -38.54 7.29 36.44
N ASP A 255 -39.38 7.94 35.64
CA ASP A 255 -39.03 8.36 34.28
C ASP A 255 -37.88 9.38 34.29
N GLN A 256 -37.91 10.35 35.21
CA GLN A 256 -36.84 11.33 35.38
C GLN A 256 -35.52 10.67 35.81
N THR A 257 -35.57 9.72 36.76
CA THR A 257 -34.38 8.99 37.23
C THR A 257 -33.78 8.14 36.12
N VAL A 258 -34.62 7.42 35.38
CA VAL A 258 -34.19 6.60 34.23
C VAL A 258 -33.59 7.47 33.13
N GLU A 259 -34.16 8.64 32.85
CA GLU A 259 -33.62 9.59 31.88
C GLU A 259 -32.26 10.15 32.32
N ALA A 260 -32.10 10.52 33.59
CA ALA A 260 -30.85 11.00 34.14
C ALA A 260 -29.73 9.94 34.06
N LEU A 261 -30.04 8.68 34.39
CA LEU A 261 -29.12 7.55 34.25
C LEU A 261 -28.75 7.30 32.78
N MET A 262 -29.72 7.37 31.87
CA MET A 262 -29.50 7.21 30.44
C MET A 262 -28.59 8.30 29.87
N LYS A 263 -28.79 9.57 30.25
CA LYS A 263 -27.91 10.69 29.86
C LYS A 263 -26.49 10.48 30.37
N LYS A 264 -26.33 10.00 31.60
CA LYS A 264 -25.02 9.67 32.17
C LYS A 264 -24.32 8.55 31.39
N GLU A 265 -25.01 7.44 31.11
CA GLU A 265 -24.44 6.33 30.33
C GLU A 265 -24.10 6.75 28.89
N LEU A 266 -24.93 7.58 28.26
CA LEU A 266 -24.64 8.14 26.94
C LEU A 266 -23.32 8.93 26.95
N ALA A 267 -23.17 9.85 27.91
CA ALA A 267 -21.94 10.64 28.06
C ALA A 267 -20.71 9.75 28.29
N SER A 268 -20.81 8.76 29.20
CA SER A 268 -19.72 7.82 29.46
C SER A 268 -19.37 6.95 28.24
N GLY A 269 -20.37 6.49 27.49
CA GLY A 269 -20.15 5.69 26.28
C GLY A 269 -19.50 6.49 25.16
N VAL A 270 -19.90 7.75 24.96
CA VAL A 270 -19.24 8.66 24.00
C VAL A 270 -17.81 8.95 24.42
N GLN A 271 -17.58 9.25 25.70
CA GLN A 271 -16.23 9.46 26.24
C GLN A 271 -15.34 8.23 26.04
N THR A 272 -15.89 7.03 26.23
CA THR A 272 -15.17 5.77 26.00
C THR A 272 -14.72 5.63 24.56
N ILE A 273 -15.62 5.92 23.60
CA ILE A 273 -15.28 5.92 22.17
C ILE A 273 -14.17 6.92 21.90
N GLN A 274 -14.34 8.17 22.32
CA GLN A 274 -13.36 9.23 22.11
C GLN A 274 -11.97 8.88 22.68
N TYR A 275 -11.92 8.28 23.86
CA TYR A 275 -10.65 7.92 24.47
C TYR A 275 -10.01 6.74 23.73
N GLN A 276 -10.78 5.70 23.42
CA GLN A 276 -10.24 4.50 22.81
C GLN A 276 -9.80 4.71 21.36
N ILE A 277 -10.50 5.51 20.55
CA ILE A 277 -10.05 5.81 19.19
C ILE A 277 -8.75 6.62 19.15
N ASN A 278 -8.43 7.37 20.21
CA ASN A 278 -7.22 8.18 20.31
C ASN A 278 -6.09 7.51 21.10
N THR A 279 -6.35 6.40 21.80
CA THR A 279 -5.35 5.71 22.63
C THR A 279 -5.08 4.26 22.24
N LEU A 280 -5.95 3.62 21.45
CA LEU A 280 -5.66 2.31 20.88
C LEU A 280 -4.73 2.45 19.67
N MET A 281 -3.62 1.72 19.70
CA MET A 281 -2.72 1.57 18.56
C MET A 281 -3.18 0.44 17.65
N THR A 282 -2.83 0.52 16.38
CA THR A 282 -3.06 -0.54 15.40
C THR A 282 -1.74 -1.25 15.09
N THR A 283 -1.74 -2.19 14.15
CA THR A 283 -0.50 -2.90 13.78
C THR A 283 0.60 -1.98 13.26
N ASN A 284 0.24 -0.81 12.74
CA ASN A 284 1.17 0.13 12.13
C ASN A 284 1.65 1.23 13.10
N GLY A 285 1.32 1.11 14.39
CA GLY A 285 1.60 2.09 15.45
C GLY A 285 0.40 2.93 15.81
#